data_AF-A0A9Q4MJS9-F1
#
_entry.id   AF-A0A9Q4MJS9-F1
#
_cell.length_a   1.000
_cell.length_b   1.000
_cell.length_c   1.000
_cell.angle_alpha   90.00
_cell.angle_beta   90.00
_cell.angle_gamma   90.00
#
_symmetry.space_group_name_H-M   'P 1'
#
loop_
_entity.id
_entity.type
_entity.pdbx_description
1 polymer ?
#
loop_
_entity_poly.entity_id
_entity_poly.type
_entity_poly.pdbx_seq_one_letter_code
_entity_poly.pdbx_strand_id
1 'polypeptide(L)'
;MARYTFGDPVDIQAGRIGGRKAFPKRLKQQLLARDGSIDMFTGQHVPETALTIDHHIPYEVAGDIGDDFDPAEFMLLDGSSQRSKSWSCENWQTAKDPDVCRTCYWAYPEDYSHMVLLQLRRVDVSWSGDDVNDHDTLRHHAQREGVSVQELVKRAVKELLQRLRAT
;
A
#
# COMPACT_ATOMS: atom_id res chain seq x y z
N MET A 1 22.90 28.31 14.60
CA MET A 1 22.89 28.24 13.12
C MET A 1 23.06 26.79 12.72
N ALA A 2 22.11 26.21 11.97
CA ALA A 2 22.30 24.89 11.36
C ALA A 2 23.25 25.05 10.15
N ARG A 3 24.27 24.20 10.06
CA ARG A 3 25.26 24.22 8.97
C ARG A 3 24.95 23.04 8.06
N TYR A 4 24.50 23.33 6.84
CA TYR A 4 24.36 22.30 5.80
C TYR A 4 25.74 22.00 5.21
N THR A 5 26.14 20.74 5.25
CA THR A 5 27.34 20.22 4.61
C THR A 5 26.93 19.11 3.65
N PHE A 6 27.48 19.13 2.43
CA PHE A 6 27.34 17.99 1.53
C PHE A 6 28.13 16.80 2.09
N GLY A 7 27.55 15.61 2.01
CA GLY A 7 28.21 14.36 2.41
C GLY A 7 29.33 13.97 1.43
N ASP A 8 30.09 12.95 1.79
CA ASP A 8 31.16 12.44 0.93
C ASP A 8 30.56 11.77 -0.32
N PRO A 9 31.01 12.12 -1.54
CA PRO A 9 30.56 11.46 -2.78
C PRO A 9 30.69 9.93 -2.78
N VAL A 10 31.58 9.35 -1.98
CA VAL A 10 31.73 7.89 -1.86
C VAL A 10 30.54 7.21 -1.17
N ASP A 11 29.75 7.96 -0.40
CA ASP A 11 28.54 7.46 0.28
C ASP A 11 27.30 7.48 -0.64
N ILE A 12 27.44 7.96 -1.89
CA ILE A 12 26.35 8.01 -2.85
C ILE A 12 26.04 6.60 -3.34
N GLN A 13 24.87 6.07 -2.97
CA GLN A 13 24.38 4.79 -3.47
C GLN A 13 24.21 4.81 -5.00
N ALA A 14 24.75 3.80 -5.68
CA ALA A 14 24.61 3.61 -7.13
C ALA A 14 23.13 3.60 -7.53
N GLY A 15 22.81 4.22 -8.68
CA GLY A 15 21.42 4.43 -9.13
C GLY A 15 20.73 5.67 -8.55
N ARG A 16 21.38 6.41 -7.64
CA ARG A 16 20.86 7.69 -7.09
C ARG A 16 21.56 8.94 -7.62
N ILE A 17 22.49 8.77 -8.55
CA ILE A 17 23.22 9.87 -9.19
C ILE A 17 22.25 10.53 -10.18
N GLY A 18 21.76 11.72 -9.85
CA GLY A 18 20.81 12.49 -10.69
C GLY A 18 19.46 12.81 -10.03
N GLY A 19 19.19 12.25 -8.84
CA GLY A 19 17.94 12.48 -8.11
C GLY A 19 16.74 11.72 -8.70
N ARG A 20 15.55 11.99 -8.16
CA ARG A 20 14.30 11.36 -8.65
C ARG A 20 14.00 11.83 -10.07
N LYS A 21 13.79 10.89 -10.99
CA LYS A 21 13.30 11.19 -12.33
C LYS A 21 11.79 11.41 -12.30
N ALA A 22 11.29 12.32 -13.14
CA ALA A 22 9.85 12.49 -13.31
C ALA A 22 9.27 11.28 -14.07
N PHE A 23 8.20 10.70 -13.57
CA PHE A 23 7.53 9.59 -14.25
C PHE A 23 6.92 10.04 -15.59
N PRO A 24 7.09 9.27 -16.67
CA PRO A 24 6.50 9.60 -17.95
C PRO A 24 4.98 9.33 -17.94
N LYS A 25 4.21 10.13 -18.68
CA LYS A 25 2.74 9.93 -18.79
C LYS A 25 2.36 8.53 -19.26
N ARG A 26 3.19 7.91 -20.12
CA ARG A 26 3.00 6.54 -20.63
C ARG A 26 2.90 5.51 -19.50
N LEU A 27 3.69 5.67 -18.43
CA LEU A 27 3.71 4.75 -17.30
C LEU A 27 2.37 4.79 -16.57
N LYS A 28 1.83 6.00 -16.30
CA LYS A 28 0.52 6.13 -15.66
C LYS A 28 -0.58 5.45 -16.47
N GLN A 29 -0.55 5.61 -17.80
CA GLN A 29 -1.52 4.97 -18.70
C GLN A 29 -1.41 3.46 -18.69
N GLN A 30 -0.18 2.91 -18.67
CA GLN A 30 0.05 1.47 -18.58
C GLN A 30 -0.49 0.89 -17.27
N LEU A 31 -0.25 1.58 -16.14
CA LEU A 31 -0.74 1.17 -14.84
C LEU A 31 -2.27 1.24 -14.75
N LEU A 32 -2.88 2.32 -15.27
CA LEU A 32 -4.35 2.43 -15.34
C LEU A 32 -4.97 1.35 -16.22
N ALA A 33 -4.31 0.96 -17.32
CA ALA A 33 -4.78 -0.12 -18.18
C ALA A 33 -4.64 -1.51 -17.51
N ARG A 34 -3.61 -1.70 -16.66
CA ARG A 34 -3.37 -2.95 -15.92
C ARG A 34 -4.31 -3.10 -14.73
N ASP A 35 -4.41 -2.05 -13.91
CA ASP A 35 -5.01 -2.10 -12.56
C ASP A 35 -6.40 -1.44 -12.51
N GLY A 36 -6.75 -0.65 -13.52
CA GLY A 36 -7.90 0.23 -13.48
C GLY A 36 -7.67 1.46 -12.59
N SER A 37 -8.75 2.21 -12.36
CA SER A 37 -8.72 3.39 -11.49
C SER A 37 -9.04 3.00 -10.05
N ILE A 38 -8.16 2.20 -9.46
CA ILE A 38 -8.30 1.59 -8.13
C ILE A 38 -7.08 1.93 -7.28
N ASP A 39 -7.28 2.28 -6.01
CA ASP A 39 -6.20 2.40 -5.04
C ASP A 39 -5.76 1.01 -4.54
N MET A 40 -4.47 0.71 -4.66
CA MET A 40 -3.94 -0.65 -4.41
C MET A 40 -4.08 -1.13 -2.95
N PHE A 41 -4.16 -0.23 -1.97
CA PHE A 41 -4.27 -0.63 -0.56
C PHE A 41 -5.71 -0.77 -0.09
N THR A 42 -6.59 0.13 -0.54
CA THR A 42 -7.98 0.15 -0.09
C THR A 42 -8.91 -0.64 -1.01
N GLY A 43 -8.48 -0.94 -2.24
CA GLY A 43 -9.31 -1.53 -3.29
C GLY A 43 -10.42 -0.60 -3.78
N GLN A 44 -10.43 0.67 -3.37
CA GLN A 44 -11.48 1.60 -3.75
C GLN A 44 -11.28 2.12 -5.16
N HIS A 45 -12.38 2.19 -5.92
CA HIS A 45 -12.43 2.99 -7.13
C HIS A 45 -12.34 4.47 -6.78
N VAL A 46 -11.38 5.15 -7.37
CA VAL A 46 -11.17 6.60 -7.22
C VAL A 46 -10.97 7.23 -8.60
N PRO A 47 -11.18 8.54 -8.80
CA PRO A 47 -10.88 9.19 -10.06
C PRO A 47 -9.40 9.05 -10.43
N GLU A 48 -9.07 8.86 -11.72
CA GLU A 48 -7.68 8.69 -12.18
C GLU A 48 -6.77 9.86 -11.78
N THR A 49 -7.35 11.06 -11.63
CA THR A 49 -6.65 12.26 -11.18
C THR A 49 -6.22 12.21 -9.72
N ALA A 50 -6.89 11.42 -8.90
CA ALA A 50 -6.53 11.20 -7.50
C ALA A 50 -5.40 10.17 -7.33
N LEU A 51 -5.19 9.31 -8.33
CA LEU A 51 -4.13 8.30 -8.31
C LEU A 51 -2.76 8.87 -8.69
N THR A 52 -1.75 8.43 -7.97
CA THR A 52 -0.33 8.75 -8.17
C THR A 52 0.46 7.46 -8.33
N ILE A 53 1.57 7.56 -9.06
CA ILE A 53 2.50 6.44 -9.24
C ILE A 53 3.41 6.39 -8.03
N ASP A 54 3.56 5.20 -7.45
CA ASP A 54 4.53 4.94 -6.39
C ASP A 54 5.28 3.64 -6.68
N HIS A 55 6.52 3.50 -6.19
CA HIS A 55 7.30 2.28 -6.34
C HIS A 55 6.76 1.18 -5.39
N HIS A 56 6.66 -0.07 -5.86
CA HIS A 56 6.37 -1.22 -5.00
C HIS A 56 7.39 -1.29 -3.85
N ILE A 57 8.68 -1.40 -4.15
CA ILE A 57 9.75 -1.29 -3.16
C ILE A 57 10.19 0.18 -3.09
N PRO A 58 10.27 0.82 -1.90
CA PRO A 58 10.64 2.22 -1.81
C PRO A 58 11.95 2.53 -2.54
N TYR A 59 11.99 3.67 -3.24
CA TYR A 59 13.20 4.15 -3.94
C TYR A 59 14.44 4.19 -3.01
N GLU A 60 14.24 4.47 -1.71
CA GLU A 60 15.31 4.46 -0.71
C GLU A 60 15.90 3.07 -0.40
N VAL A 61 15.27 2.00 -0.89
CA VAL A 61 15.71 0.62 -0.71
C VAL A 61 16.24 0.06 -2.03
N ALA A 62 15.49 0.20 -3.13
CA ALA A 62 15.84 -0.40 -4.42
C ALA A 62 16.49 0.57 -5.42
N GLY A 63 16.40 1.89 -5.23
CA GLY A 63 16.76 2.88 -6.24
C GLY A 63 15.74 2.93 -7.39
N ASP A 64 16.11 3.56 -8.50
CA ASP A 64 15.41 3.38 -9.79
C ASP A 64 16.08 2.19 -10.51
N ILE A 65 15.30 1.17 -10.82
CA ILE A 65 15.79 -0.01 -11.54
C ILE A 65 15.67 0.28 -13.04
N GLY A 66 16.80 0.65 -13.65
CA GLY A 66 16.89 0.89 -15.10
C GLY A 66 16.26 2.20 -15.59
N ASP A 67 16.40 2.46 -16.89
CA ASP A 67 15.93 3.71 -17.52
C ASP A 67 14.50 3.63 -18.07
N ASP A 68 13.90 2.43 -18.13
CA ASP A 68 12.66 2.20 -18.89
C ASP A 68 11.36 2.35 -18.09
N PHE A 69 11.43 2.43 -16.76
CA PHE A 69 10.28 2.41 -15.85
C PHE A 69 9.34 1.22 -16.13
N ASP A 70 9.77 0.00 -15.80
CA ASP A 70 8.94 -1.19 -15.95
C ASP A 70 7.68 -1.08 -15.09
N PRO A 71 6.45 -1.09 -15.66
CA PRO A 71 5.21 -1.03 -14.89
C PRO A 71 5.12 -2.07 -13.76
N ALA A 72 5.79 -3.22 -13.86
CA ALA A 72 5.81 -4.24 -12.81
C ALA A 72 6.45 -3.78 -11.48
N GLU A 73 7.19 -2.67 -11.50
CA GLU A 73 7.85 -2.11 -10.31
C GLU A 73 7.04 -0.98 -9.64
N PHE A 74 5.89 -0.64 -10.22
CA PHE A 74 5.06 0.48 -9.78
C PHE A 74 3.61 0.07 -9.53
N MET A 75 2.96 0.84 -8.66
CA MET A 75 1.55 0.72 -8.33
C MET A 75 0.87 2.10 -8.34
N LEU A 76 -0.46 2.08 -8.36
CA LEU A 76 -1.30 3.27 -8.25
C LEU A 76 -1.84 3.40 -6.82
N LEU A 77 -1.61 4.56 -6.22
CA LEU A 77 -2.08 4.91 -4.88
C LEU A 77 -2.74 6.28 -4.89
N ASP A 78 -3.79 6.45 -4.10
CA ASP A 78 -4.28 7.76 -3.74
C ASP A 78 -3.30 8.50 -2.80
N GLY A 79 -3.54 9.78 -2.57
CA GLY A 79 -2.66 10.60 -1.72
C GLY A 79 -2.61 10.17 -0.24
N SER A 80 -3.65 9.49 0.26
CA SER A 80 -3.72 9.01 1.65
C SER A 80 -2.92 7.73 1.83
N SER A 81 -3.10 6.78 0.91
CA SER A 81 -2.39 5.52 0.79
C SER A 81 -0.90 5.73 0.57
N GLN A 82 -0.51 6.63 -0.34
CA GLN A 82 0.88 7.00 -0.56
C GLN A 82 1.53 7.54 0.73
N ARG A 83 0.85 8.44 1.44
CA ARG A 83 1.35 9.02 2.70
C ARG A 83 1.51 7.96 3.79
N SER A 84 0.56 7.02 3.86
CA SER A 84 0.60 5.92 4.83
C SER A 84 1.79 5.00 4.58
N LYS A 85 2.03 4.61 3.32
CA LYS A 85 3.22 3.84 2.90
C LYS A 85 4.50 4.59 3.23
N SER A 86 4.64 5.84 2.80
CA SER A 86 5.83 6.67 3.04
C SER A 86 6.13 6.76 4.54
N TRP A 87 5.13 7.10 5.36
CA TRP A 87 5.30 7.17 6.82
C TRP A 87 5.73 5.83 7.42
N SER A 88 5.08 4.73 7.05
CA SER A 88 5.42 3.40 7.58
C SER A 88 6.81 2.93 7.15
N CYS A 89 7.22 3.19 5.92
CA CYS A 89 8.53 2.78 5.41
C CYS A 89 9.67 3.67 5.91
N GLU A 90 9.46 4.99 6.05
CA GLU A 90 10.48 5.95 6.50
C GLU A 90 10.82 5.78 7.99
N ASN A 91 9.82 5.51 8.83
CA ASN A 91 10.03 5.32 10.26
C ASN A 91 10.61 3.94 10.61
N TRP A 92 10.75 3.05 9.61
CA TRP A 92 11.38 1.76 9.79
C TRP A 92 12.90 1.85 9.59
N GLN A 93 13.66 1.86 10.69
CA GLN A 93 15.11 2.12 10.66
C GLN A 93 15.99 0.87 10.49
N THR A 94 15.46 -0.33 10.73
CA THR A 94 16.29 -1.50 11.07
C THR A 94 16.62 -2.44 9.93
N ALA A 95 15.97 -2.34 8.77
CA ALA A 95 16.39 -3.09 7.58
C ALA A 95 15.83 -2.47 6.29
N LYS A 96 16.65 -1.72 5.56
CA LYS A 96 16.39 -1.31 4.18
C LYS A 96 16.80 -2.44 3.22
N ASP A 97 16.16 -3.60 3.39
CA ASP A 97 16.44 -4.81 2.62
C ASP A 97 15.34 -5.01 1.55
N PRO A 98 15.69 -5.06 0.25
CA PRO A 98 14.75 -5.36 -0.82
C PRO A 98 14.00 -6.68 -0.64
N ASP A 99 14.65 -7.73 -0.14
CA ASP A 99 14.05 -9.07 0.01
C ASP A 99 12.96 -9.06 1.09
N VAL A 100 13.17 -8.30 2.16
CA VAL A 100 12.15 -8.04 3.19
C VAL A 100 10.99 -7.27 2.59
N CYS A 101 11.27 -6.25 1.77
CA CYS A 101 10.23 -5.44 1.15
C CYS A 101 9.35 -6.25 0.20
N ARG A 102 9.92 -7.21 -0.56
CA ARG A 102 9.14 -8.08 -1.47
C ARG A 102 8.05 -8.90 -0.81
N THR A 103 8.12 -9.09 0.50
CA THR A 103 7.09 -9.83 1.27
C THR A 103 6.30 -8.93 2.22
N CYS A 104 6.44 -7.61 2.07
CA CYS A 104 5.77 -6.60 2.89
C CYS A 104 4.47 -6.13 2.23
N TYR A 105 3.42 -5.93 3.04
CA TYR A 105 2.14 -5.33 2.61
C TYR A 105 2.31 -4.04 1.81
N TRP A 106 3.20 -3.16 2.28
CA TRP A 106 3.39 -1.86 1.64
C TRP A 106 4.03 -1.98 0.25
N ALA A 107 4.63 -3.12 -0.09
CA ALA A 107 5.13 -3.37 -1.44
C ALA A 107 4.13 -4.16 -2.26
N TYR A 108 3.65 -5.30 -1.78
CA TYR A 108 2.78 -6.20 -2.54
C TYR A 108 1.55 -6.58 -1.68
N PRO A 109 0.55 -5.71 -1.55
CA PRO A 109 -0.61 -5.92 -0.67
C PRO A 109 -1.46 -7.14 -1.06
N GLU A 110 -1.34 -7.63 -2.29
CA GLU A 110 -1.96 -8.84 -2.81
C GLU A 110 -1.25 -10.14 -2.37
N ASP A 111 0.05 -10.09 -2.10
CA ASP A 111 0.87 -11.26 -1.70
C ASP A 111 1.96 -10.85 -0.70
N TYR A 112 1.60 -10.82 0.57
CA TYR A 112 2.51 -10.42 1.64
C TYR A 112 2.44 -11.33 2.87
N SER A 113 3.56 -11.35 3.60
CA SER A 113 3.74 -12.13 4.80
C SER A 113 3.88 -11.30 6.09
N HIS A 114 4.05 -9.98 5.96
CA HIS A 114 4.17 -9.07 7.09
C HIS A 114 3.78 -7.64 6.71
N MET A 115 3.56 -6.81 7.72
CA MET A 115 3.48 -5.36 7.56
C MET A 115 4.57 -4.76 8.43
N VAL A 116 5.65 -4.30 7.82
CA VAL A 116 6.80 -3.70 8.55
C VAL A 116 7.35 -4.69 9.61
N LEU A 117 7.65 -5.92 9.17
CA LEU A 117 8.07 -7.08 9.98
C LEU A 117 7.07 -7.59 11.03
N LEU A 118 5.93 -6.93 11.21
CA LEU A 118 4.87 -7.45 12.06
C LEU A 118 4.11 -8.54 11.31
N GLN A 119 3.89 -9.68 11.97
CA GLN A 119 3.03 -10.75 11.48
C GLN A 119 1.56 -10.32 11.55
N LEU A 120 1.20 -9.44 10.62
CA LEU A 120 -0.11 -8.83 10.48
C LEU A 120 -0.64 -9.13 9.09
N ARG A 121 -1.94 -9.45 9.01
CA ARG A 121 -2.72 -9.42 7.77
C ARG A 121 -3.83 -8.40 7.94
N ARG A 122 -3.88 -7.46 7.01
CA ARG A 122 -4.86 -6.41 6.84
C ARG A 122 -5.72 -6.72 5.62
N VAL A 123 -7.01 -6.48 5.77
CA VAL A 123 -7.97 -6.37 4.68
C VAL A 123 -8.70 -5.06 4.91
N ASP A 124 -8.69 -4.19 3.92
CA ASP A 124 -9.50 -2.98 3.92
C ASP A 124 -10.87 -3.29 3.34
N VAL A 125 -11.91 -2.84 4.03
CA VAL A 125 -13.30 -3.02 3.60
C VAL A 125 -13.96 -1.66 3.65
N SER A 126 -14.53 -1.25 2.52
CA SER A 126 -15.27 -0.01 2.39
C SER A 126 -16.63 -0.29 1.80
N TRP A 127 -17.64 0.37 2.34
CA TRP A 127 -19.01 0.31 1.83
C TRP A 127 -19.30 1.64 1.12
N SER A 128 -19.76 1.56 -0.12
CA SER A 128 -20.03 2.74 -0.96
C SER A 128 -21.26 2.49 -1.82
N GLY A 129 -21.92 3.57 -2.28
CA GLY A 129 -23.15 3.43 -3.05
C GLY A 129 -24.22 2.69 -2.25
N ASP A 130 -24.75 1.62 -2.82
CA ASP A 130 -25.85 0.84 -2.24
C ASP A 130 -25.43 0.07 -0.98
N ASP A 131 -24.14 -0.30 -0.87
CA ASP A 131 -23.59 -1.08 0.24
C ASP A 131 -23.54 -0.29 1.56
N VAL A 132 -23.72 1.04 1.53
CA VAL A 132 -23.72 1.89 2.74
C VAL A 132 -24.77 1.44 3.74
N ASN A 133 -25.93 0.98 3.26
CA ASN A 133 -27.01 0.49 4.12
C ASN A 133 -26.61 -0.80 4.88
N ASP A 134 -25.77 -1.64 4.28
CA ASP A 134 -25.27 -2.85 4.94
C ASP A 134 -24.33 -2.48 6.09
N HIS A 135 -23.45 -1.49 5.88
CA HIS A 135 -22.61 -0.97 6.95
C HIS A 135 -23.43 -0.35 8.09
N ASP A 136 -24.45 0.44 7.77
CA ASP A 136 -25.31 1.04 8.79
C ASP A 136 -26.04 -0.04 9.58
N THR A 137 -26.51 -1.09 8.92
CA THR A 137 -27.09 -2.25 9.60
C THR A 137 -26.08 -2.90 10.54
N LEU A 138 -24.86 -3.22 10.07
CA LEU A 138 -23.78 -3.76 10.91
C LEU A 138 -23.49 -2.88 12.12
N ARG A 139 -23.48 -1.55 11.95
CA ARG A 139 -23.26 -0.58 13.02
C ARG A 139 -24.36 -0.65 14.09
N HIS A 140 -25.63 -0.70 13.69
CA HIS A 140 -26.73 -0.81 14.65
C HIS A 140 -26.66 -2.12 15.45
N HIS A 141 -26.29 -3.23 14.81
CA HIS A 141 -26.05 -4.51 15.50
C HIS A 141 -24.88 -4.41 16.48
N ALA A 142 -23.75 -3.84 16.05
CA ALA A 142 -22.56 -3.67 16.88
C ALA A 142 -22.86 -2.86 18.15
N GLN A 143 -23.62 -1.77 18.00
CA GLN A 143 -24.05 -0.93 19.13
C GLN A 143 -24.92 -1.68 20.14
N ARG A 144 -25.87 -2.50 19.66
CA ARG A 144 -26.75 -3.29 20.53
C ARG A 144 -25.99 -4.36 21.32
N GLU A 145 -24.93 -4.91 20.73
CA GLU A 145 -24.07 -5.93 21.35
C GLU A 145 -22.93 -5.32 22.20
N GLY A 146 -22.71 -4.00 22.14
CA GLY A 146 -21.62 -3.34 22.84
C GLY A 146 -20.24 -3.68 22.25
N VAL A 147 -20.14 -3.96 20.96
CA VAL A 147 -18.90 -4.28 20.25
C VAL A 147 -18.64 -3.32 19.08
N SER A 148 -17.46 -3.38 18.46
CA SER A 148 -17.18 -2.59 17.25
C SER A 148 -17.68 -3.31 15.99
N VAL A 149 -17.88 -2.54 14.91
CA VAL A 149 -18.21 -3.10 13.58
C VAL A 149 -17.11 -4.06 13.12
N GLN A 150 -15.84 -3.71 13.36
CA GLN A 150 -14.69 -4.55 13.01
C GLN A 150 -14.75 -5.91 13.73
N GLU A 151 -15.17 -5.93 14.99
CA GLU A 151 -15.30 -7.19 15.74
C GLU A 151 -16.43 -8.04 15.17
N LEU A 152 -17.58 -7.44 14.81
CA LEU A 152 -18.66 -8.18 14.14
C LEU A 152 -18.22 -8.76 12.79
N VAL A 153 -17.54 -7.98 11.96
CA VAL A 153 -17.00 -8.45 10.67
C VAL A 153 -16.05 -9.62 10.89
N LYS A 154 -15.14 -9.53 11.86
CA LYS A 154 -14.21 -10.64 12.19
C LYS A 154 -14.94 -11.90 12.65
N ARG A 155 -16.02 -11.77 13.42
CA ARG A 155 -16.87 -12.91 13.82
C ARG A 155 -17.55 -13.55 12.61
N ALA A 156 -18.18 -12.74 11.75
CA ALA A 156 -18.84 -13.22 10.54
C ALA A 156 -17.86 -13.98 9.62
N VAL A 157 -16.64 -13.44 9.43
CA VAL A 157 -15.58 -14.13 8.67
C VAL A 157 -15.17 -15.43 9.34
N LYS A 158 -15.02 -15.45 10.68
CA LYS A 158 -14.67 -16.68 11.42
C LYS A 158 -15.74 -17.77 11.25
N GLU A 159 -17.01 -17.42 11.30
CA GLU A 159 -18.13 -18.34 11.06
C GLU A 159 -18.13 -18.88 9.63
N LEU A 160 -17.91 -18.01 8.63
CA LEU A 160 -17.77 -18.42 7.24
C LEU A 160 -16.62 -19.42 7.07
N LEU A 161 -15.44 -19.11 7.62
CA LEU A 161 -14.27 -19.99 7.54
C LEU A 161 -14.49 -21.34 8.22
N GLN A 162 -15.25 -21.39 9.31
CA GLN A 162 -15.63 -22.67 9.94
C GLN A 162 -16.46 -23.54 9.00
N ARG A 163 -17.42 -22.95 8.28
CA ARG A 163 -18.25 -23.66 7.30
C ARG A 163 -17.42 -24.16 6.12
N LEU A 164 -16.53 -23.31 5.59
CA LEU A 164 -15.66 -23.66 4.46
C LEU A 164 -14.68 -24.80 4.80
N ARG A 165 -14.20 -24.89 6.05
CA ARG A 165 -13.31 -25.98 6.50
C ARG A 165 -14.03 -27.29 6.79
N ALA A 166 -15.36 -27.24 6.95
CA ALA A 166 -16.19 -28.42 7.18
C ALA A 166 -16.68 -29.08 5.88
N THR A 167 -16.39 -28.46 4.73
CA THR A 167 -16.68 -28.97 3.38
C THR A 167 -15.41 -29.60 2.81
#